data_AF-A0A353ZFI1-F1
#
_entry.id   AF-A0A353ZFI1-F1
#
_cell.length_a   1.000
_cell.length_b   1.000
_cell.length_c   1.000
_cell.angle_alpha   90.00
_cell.angle_beta   90.00
_cell.angle_gamma   90.00
#
_symmetry.space_group_name_H-M   'P 1'
#
loop_
_entity.id
_entity.type
_entity.pdbx_description
1 polymer ?
#
loop_
_entity_poly.entity_id
_entity_poly.type
_entity_poly.pdbx_seq_one_letter_code
_entity_poly.pdbx_strand_id
1 'polypeptide(L)'
;QLVEQMQGLLSVLEPNEVEAYVLELLWQRHGEGEVAIVELLEALPARWSVPGARRFLDLTRSVIRKSPDNFVFVWFNRFALAARAIPPELFAACLEPWDLTTAKSRTTWIDATLERELDKFQEVIRLRQSFHDAVSSSAC
;
A
#
# COMPACT_ATOMS: atom_id res chain seq x y z
N GLN A 1 -21.70 -2.67 -7.45
CA GLN A 1 -22.81 -2.37 -6.52
C GLN A 1 -22.34 -2.16 -5.08
N LEU A 2 -21.77 -3.16 -4.37
CA LEU A 2 -21.32 -2.95 -2.97
C LEU A 2 -20.18 -1.93 -2.85
N VAL A 3 -19.11 -2.07 -3.66
CA VAL A 3 -17.96 -1.13 -3.64
C VAL A 3 -18.39 0.30 -3.97
N GLU A 4 -19.27 0.50 -4.95
CA GLU A 4 -19.79 1.84 -5.31
C GLU A 4 -20.61 2.46 -4.17
N GLN A 5 -21.43 1.66 -3.47
CA GLN A 5 -22.16 2.11 -2.30
C GLN A 5 -21.21 2.51 -1.17
N MET A 6 -20.14 1.73 -0.96
CA MET A 6 -19.11 2.04 0.02
C MET A 6 -18.36 3.33 -0.34
N GLN A 7 -17.99 3.53 -1.61
CA GLN A 7 -17.36 4.77 -2.06
C GLN A 7 -18.27 5.98 -1.83
N GLY A 8 -19.57 5.86 -2.08
CA GLY A 8 -20.54 6.90 -1.77
C GLY A 8 -20.58 7.25 -0.27
N LEU A 9 -20.56 6.24 0.60
CA LEU A 9 -20.49 6.45 2.05
C LEU A 9 -19.16 7.05 2.51
N LEU A 10 -18.03 6.59 1.95
CA LEU A 10 -16.72 7.14 2.29
C LEU A 10 -16.58 8.61 1.90
N SER A 11 -17.28 9.06 0.85
CA SER A 11 -17.22 10.46 0.39
C SER A 11 -17.77 11.50 1.38
N VAL A 12 -18.57 11.07 2.38
CA VAL A 12 -19.17 11.96 3.39
C VAL A 12 -18.45 11.90 4.75
N LEU A 13 -17.43 11.05 4.88
CA LEU A 13 -16.66 10.90 6.12
C LEU A 13 -15.44 11.81 6.14
N GLU A 14 -14.91 12.05 7.33
CA GLU A 14 -13.64 12.77 7.47
C GLU A 14 -12.47 11.91 6.94
N PRO A 15 -11.41 12.51 6.36
CA PRO A 15 -10.31 11.76 5.74
C PRO A 15 -9.66 10.70 6.65
N ASN A 16 -9.53 11.00 7.95
CA ASN A 16 -8.95 10.06 8.92
C ASN A 16 -9.88 8.88 9.21
N GLU A 17 -11.20 9.10 9.17
CA GLU A 17 -12.18 8.03 9.32
C GLU A 17 -12.18 7.12 8.10
N VAL A 18 -12.15 7.70 6.89
CA VAL A 18 -12.01 6.95 5.63
C VAL A 18 -10.79 6.05 5.70
N GLU A 19 -9.64 6.61 6.08
CA GLU A 19 -8.39 5.85 6.18
C GLU A 19 -8.50 4.68 7.18
N ALA A 20 -9.02 4.93 8.38
CA ALA A 20 -9.19 3.91 9.40
C ALA A 20 -10.14 2.79 8.94
N TYR A 21 -11.31 3.12 8.40
CA TYR A 21 -12.30 2.14 7.97
C TYR A 21 -11.85 1.31 6.79
N VAL A 22 -11.26 1.94 5.76
CA VAL A 22 -10.77 1.24 4.57
C VAL A 22 -9.66 0.26 4.94
N LEU A 23 -8.68 0.70 5.72
CA LEU A 23 -7.54 -0.15 6.08
C LEU A 23 -7.95 -1.28 7.04
N GLU A 24 -8.90 -1.04 7.93
CA GLU A 24 -9.42 -2.09 8.82
C GLU A 24 -10.24 -3.11 8.04
N LEU A 25 -11.09 -2.68 7.10
CA LEU A 25 -11.83 -3.60 6.24
C LEU A 25 -10.88 -4.47 5.41
N LEU A 26 -9.86 -3.85 4.78
CA LEU A 26 -8.85 -4.58 4.02
C LEU A 26 -8.09 -5.56 4.92
N TRP A 27 -7.81 -5.19 6.16
CA TRP A 27 -7.18 -6.08 7.13
C TRP A 27 -8.10 -7.24 7.56
N GLN A 28 -9.40 -7.03 7.69
CA GLN A 28 -10.31 -8.12 8.05
C GLN A 28 -10.51 -9.10 6.90
N ARG A 29 -10.50 -8.60 5.66
CA ARG A 29 -10.84 -9.37 4.45
C ARG A 29 -9.63 -9.87 3.66
N HIS A 30 -8.40 -9.55 4.08
CA HIS A 30 -7.21 -10.03 3.35
C HIS A 30 -7.14 -11.56 3.38
N GLY A 31 -7.16 -12.17 2.20
CA GLY A 31 -7.16 -13.62 2.03
C GLY A 31 -8.50 -14.23 1.64
N GLU A 32 -9.60 -13.46 1.69
CA GLU A 32 -10.93 -13.92 1.20
C GLU A 32 -11.05 -13.84 -0.34
N GLY A 33 -9.99 -13.41 -1.04
CA GLY A 33 -9.96 -13.35 -2.51
C GLY A 33 -10.72 -12.17 -3.11
N GLU A 34 -11.20 -11.23 -2.29
CA GLU A 34 -12.00 -10.10 -2.75
C GLU A 34 -11.14 -8.98 -3.34
N VAL A 35 -10.86 -9.09 -4.64
CA VAL A 35 -10.14 -8.11 -5.46
C VAL A 35 -10.80 -6.73 -5.41
N ALA A 36 -12.13 -6.69 -5.41
CA ALA A 36 -12.90 -5.45 -5.51
C ALA A 36 -12.73 -4.53 -4.28
N ILE A 37 -12.47 -5.08 -3.09
CA ILE A 37 -12.26 -4.25 -1.88
C ILE A 37 -10.95 -3.45 -1.98
N VAL A 38 -9.95 -3.95 -2.70
CA VAL A 38 -8.67 -3.24 -2.89
C VAL A 38 -8.85 -1.93 -3.67
N GLU A 39 -9.93 -1.80 -4.45
CA GLU A 39 -10.28 -0.55 -5.13
C GLU A 39 -10.67 0.57 -4.16
N LEU A 40 -11.05 0.25 -2.92
CA LEU A 40 -11.34 1.25 -1.90
C LEU A 40 -10.09 2.04 -1.47
N LEU A 41 -8.89 1.56 -1.76
CA LEU A 41 -7.66 2.33 -1.57
C LEU A 41 -7.68 3.65 -2.35
N GLU A 42 -8.44 3.73 -3.47
CA GLU A 42 -8.58 4.96 -4.26
C GLU A 42 -9.40 6.04 -3.55
N ALA A 43 -10.18 5.68 -2.52
CA ALA A 43 -10.91 6.62 -1.68
C ALA A 43 -10.04 7.24 -0.57
N LEU A 44 -8.83 6.72 -0.35
CA LEU A 44 -7.94 7.25 0.68
C LEU A 44 -7.46 8.67 0.35
N PRO A 45 -7.17 9.49 1.38
CA PRO A 45 -6.64 10.84 1.16
C PRO A 45 -5.30 10.81 0.41
N ALA A 46 -4.98 11.92 -0.26
CA ALA A 46 -3.74 12.07 -1.01
C ALA A 46 -2.48 11.96 -0.14
N ARG A 47 -2.59 12.27 1.15
CA ARG A 47 -1.54 12.08 2.17
C ARG A 47 -2.09 11.18 3.26
N TRP A 48 -1.37 10.12 3.57
CA TRP A 48 -1.77 9.20 4.61
C TRP A 48 -1.23 9.64 5.97
N SER A 49 -1.97 9.30 7.02
CA SER A 49 -1.44 9.41 8.37
C SER A 49 -0.32 8.38 8.59
N VAL A 50 0.55 8.64 9.56
CA VAL A 50 1.59 7.66 9.95
C VAL A 50 0.97 6.32 10.37
N PRO A 51 -0.07 6.26 11.22
CA PRO A 51 -0.77 5.02 11.53
C PRO A 51 -1.34 4.30 10.30
N GLY A 52 -2.00 5.01 9.38
CA GLY A 52 -2.58 4.41 8.18
C GLY A 52 -1.54 3.84 7.24
N ALA A 53 -0.49 4.61 6.96
CA ALA A 53 0.63 4.15 6.15
C ALA A 53 1.35 2.93 6.78
N ARG A 54 1.52 2.90 8.11
CA ARG A 54 2.05 1.72 8.81
C ARG A 54 1.16 0.49 8.58
N ARG A 55 -0.14 0.64 8.82
CA ARG A 55 -1.13 -0.42 8.67
C ARG A 55 -1.16 -0.97 7.24
N PHE A 56 -1.09 -0.09 6.25
CA PHE A 56 -0.98 -0.49 4.84
C PHE A 56 0.27 -1.32 4.55
N LEU A 57 1.45 -0.90 5.05
CA LEU A 57 2.70 -1.63 4.84
C LEU A 57 2.65 -3.02 5.48
N ASP A 58 2.17 -3.12 6.72
CA ASP A 58 2.04 -4.38 7.44
C ASP A 58 1.07 -5.34 6.73
N LEU A 59 -0.05 -4.80 6.27
CA LEU A 59 -1.05 -5.53 5.51
C LEU A 59 -0.50 -6.05 4.19
N THR A 60 0.18 -5.19 3.43
CA THR A 60 0.80 -5.54 2.15
C THR A 60 1.85 -6.64 2.34
N ARG A 61 2.71 -6.52 3.35
CA ARG A 61 3.69 -7.56 3.70
C ARG A 61 3.01 -8.88 4.07
N SER A 62 1.93 -8.83 4.86
CA SER A 62 1.13 -10.01 5.19
C SER A 62 0.56 -10.68 3.94
N VAL A 63 0.00 -9.90 3.02
CA VAL A 63 -0.57 -10.38 1.76
C VAL A 63 0.49 -11.02 0.86
N ILE A 64 1.62 -10.36 0.65
CA ILE A 64 2.72 -10.89 -0.16
C ILE A 64 3.24 -12.23 0.38
N ARG A 65 3.32 -12.36 1.71
CA ARG A 65 3.81 -13.57 2.35
C ARG A 65 2.83 -14.74 2.29
N LYS A 66 1.52 -14.47 2.33
CA LYS A 66 0.47 -15.49 2.54
C LYS A 66 -0.35 -15.82 1.29
N SER A 67 -0.49 -14.89 0.36
CA SER A 67 -1.52 -15.00 -0.67
C SER A 67 -1.04 -15.76 -1.91
N PRO A 68 -1.93 -16.58 -2.51
CA PRO A 68 -1.67 -17.20 -3.79
C PRO A 68 -1.69 -16.16 -4.93
N ASP A 69 -1.01 -16.54 -6.01
CA ASP A 69 -0.70 -15.78 -7.22
C ASP A 69 -1.60 -14.58 -7.57
N ASN A 70 -2.88 -14.81 -7.90
CA ASN A 70 -3.69 -13.77 -8.54
C ASN A 70 -4.08 -12.61 -7.61
N PHE A 71 -4.13 -12.84 -6.30
CA PHE A 71 -4.52 -11.79 -5.36
C PHE A 71 -3.38 -10.79 -5.14
N VAL A 72 -2.14 -11.27 -5.17
CA VAL A 72 -0.94 -10.43 -4.96
C VAL A 72 -0.84 -9.34 -6.03
N PHE A 73 -1.24 -9.64 -7.28
CA PHE A 73 -1.23 -8.69 -8.40
C PHE A 73 -2.01 -7.41 -8.13
N VAL A 74 -3.18 -7.54 -7.53
CA VAL A 74 -4.07 -6.40 -7.25
C VAL A 74 -3.44 -5.45 -6.23
N TRP A 75 -2.68 -5.99 -5.27
CA TRP A 75 -2.04 -5.22 -4.21
C TRP A 75 -0.85 -4.40 -4.71
N PHE A 76 0.05 -5.01 -5.48
CA PHE A 76 1.24 -4.28 -5.92
C PHE A 76 0.95 -3.23 -7.00
N ASN A 77 -0.15 -3.35 -7.76
CA ASN A 77 -0.62 -2.26 -8.62
C ASN A 77 -0.99 -0.99 -7.84
N ARG A 78 -1.17 -1.09 -6.52
CA ARG A 78 -1.44 0.06 -5.64
C ARG A 78 -0.17 0.64 -5.02
N PHE A 79 1.01 0.10 -5.32
CA PHE A 79 2.27 0.66 -4.85
C PHE A 79 2.51 2.08 -5.34
N ALA A 80 2.15 2.39 -6.59
CA ALA A 80 2.26 3.75 -7.11
C ALA A 80 1.39 4.77 -6.33
N LEU A 81 0.24 4.34 -5.81
CA LEU A 81 -0.59 5.16 -4.93
C LEU A 81 0.10 5.36 -3.57
N ALA A 82 0.46 4.26 -2.91
CA ALA A 82 1.11 4.28 -1.61
C ALA A 82 2.44 5.07 -1.61
N ALA A 83 3.26 4.91 -2.65
CA ALA A 83 4.54 5.58 -2.80
C ALA A 83 4.44 7.11 -2.77
N ARG A 84 3.28 7.67 -3.16
CA ARG A 84 3.03 9.11 -3.14
C ARG A 84 2.40 9.58 -1.83
N ALA A 85 1.62 8.72 -1.18
CA ALA A 85 0.82 9.08 -0.01
C ALA A 85 1.53 8.86 1.33
N ILE A 86 2.47 7.90 1.40
CA ILE A 86 3.22 7.56 2.63
C ILE A 86 4.00 8.78 3.15
N PRO A 87 3.96 9.06 4.47
CA PRO A 87 4.65 10.21 5.04
C PRO A 87 6.16 9.92 5.29
N PRO A 88 7.02 10.95 5.36
CA PRO A 88 8.49 10.80 5.42
C PRO A 88 9.00 9.94 6.59
N GLU A 89 8.30 9.96 7.72
CA GLU A 89 8.61 9.20 8.93
C GLU A 89 8.68 7.68 8.67
N LEU A 90 8.05 7.21 7.60
CA LEU A 90 8.01 5.79 7.24
C LEU A 90 8.87 5.42 6.02
N PHE A 91 9.64 6.35 5.44
CA PHE A 91 10.50 6.04 4.29
C PHE A 91 11.50 4.93 4.59
N ALA A 92 12.17 4.97 5.75
CA ALA A 92 13.10 3.92 6.16
C ALA A 92 12.44 2.54 6.16
N ALA A 93 11.24 2.44 6.74
CA ALA A 93 10.51 1.18 6.79
C ALA A 93 10.05 0.69 5.40
N CYS A 94 9.78 1.58 4.45
CA CYS A 94 9.44 1.20 3.08
C CYS A 94 10.61 0.54 2.34
N LEU A 95 11.84 0.93 2.69
CA LEU A 95 13.09 0.49 2.07
C LEU A 95 13.71 -0.75 2.73
N GLU A 96 13.15 -1.22 3.85
CA GLU A 96 13.55 -2.49 4.45
C GLU A 96 13.36 -3.64 3.45
N PRO A 97 14.21 -4.68 3.49
CA PRO A 97 14.04 -5.87 2.65
C PRO A 97 12.67 -6.51 2.81
N TRP A 98 12.03 -6.86 1.68
CA TRP A 98 10.76 -7.58 1.67
C TRP A 98 11.02 -9.06 1.46
N ASP A 99 10.40 -9.91 2.28
CA ASP A 99 10.48 -11.37 2.09
C ASP A 99 9.50 -11.83 1.01
N LEU A 100 10.04 -12.15 -0.16
CA LEU A 100 9.28 -12.67 -1.30
C LEU A 100 9.37 -14.21 -1.41
N THR A 101 10.10 -14.88 -0.54
CA THR A 101 10.43 -16.32 -0.73
C THR A 101 9.40 -17.27 -0.13
N THR A 102 8.50 -16.76 0.72
CA THR A 102 7.66 -17.59 1.58
C THR A 102 6.43 -18.19 0.88
N ALA A 103 6.00 -17.66 -0.26
CA ALA A 103 4.80 -18.14 -0.96
C ALA A 103 5.14 -19.34 -1.89
N LYS A 104 5.11 -20.55 -1.32
CA LYS A 104 5.48 -21.83 -1.98
C LYS A 104 4.72 -22.17 -3.28
N SER A 105 3.65 -21.45 -3.59
CA SER A 105 2.76 -21.73 -4.72
C SER A 105 2.81 -20.65 -5.80
N ARG A 106 3.72 -19.67 -5.73
CA ARG A 106 3.76 -18.60 -6.73
C ARG A 106 4.47 -18.98 -8.00
N THR A 107 3.93 -18.54 -9.13
CA THR A 107 4.59 -18.69 -10.43
C THR A 107 5.76 -17.71 -10.54
N THR A 108 6.83 -18.13 -11.23
CA THR A 108 8.06 -17.33 -11.42
C THR A 108 7.80 -15.96 -12.06
N TRP A 109 6.77 -15.83 -12.91
CA TRP A 109 6.44 -14.54 -13.54
C TRP A 109 5.78 -13.55 -12.56
N ILE A 110 5.05 -14.03 -11.55
CA ILE A 110 4.44 -13.18 -10.51
C ILE A 110 5.51 -12.64 -9.59
N ASP A 111 6.47 -13.48 -9.17
CA ASP A 111 7.59 -13.03 -8.35
C ASP A 111 8.41 -11.95 -9.08
N ALA A 112 8.76 -12.18 -10.36
CA ALA A 112 9.48 -11.18 -11.15
C ALA A 112 8.69 -9.88 -11.35
N THR A 113 7.37 -9.97 -11.50
CA THR A 113 6.51 -8.78 -11.60
C THR A 113 6.45 -8.03 -10.27
N LEU A 114 6.29 -8.75 -9.17
CA LEU A 114 6.24 -8.18 -7.83
C LEU A 114 7.57 -7.49 -7.47
N GLU A 115 8.70 -8.14 -7.75
CA GLU A 115 10.04 -7.56 -7.58
C GLU A 115 10.14 -6.23 -8.34
N ARG A 116 9.75 -6.22 -9.62
CA ARG A 116 9.78 -5.02 -10.45
C ARG A 116 8.90 -3.89 -9.89
N GLU A 117 7.68 -4.19 -9.46
CA GLU A 117 6.79 -3.16 -8.90
C GLU A 117 7.29 -2.67 -7.52
N LEU A 118 7.90 -3.55 -6.73
CA LEU A 118 8.54 -3.18 -5.47
C LEU A 118 9.77 -2.28 -5.70
N ASP A 119 10.57 -2.56 -6.71
CA ASP A 119 11.72 -1.72 -7.07
C ASP A 119 11.26 -0.30 -7.43
N LYS A 120 10.23 -0.18 -8.28
CA LYS A 120 9.63 1.12 -8.62
C LYS A 120 9.08 1.85 -7.41
N PHE A 121 8.40 1.12 -6.51
CA PHE A 121 7.91 1.67 -5.25
C PHE A 121 9.06 2.27 -4.43
N GLN A 122 10.12 1.48 -4.21
CA GLN A 122 11.28 1.91 -3.44
C GLN A 122 12.06 3.04 -4.11
N GLU A 123 12.14 3.06 -5.44
CA GLU A 123 12.73 4.16 -6.20
C GLU A 123 12.00 5.48 -5.93
N VAL A 124 10.67 5.49 -5.99
CA VAL A 124 9.87 6.68 -5.67
C VAL A 124 10.07 7.11 -4.21
N ILE A 125 10.14 6.16 -3.27
CA ILE A 125 10.43 6.48 -1.87
C ILE A 125 11.83 7.11 -1.71
N ARG A 126 12.88 6.56 -2.33
CA ARG A 126 14.24 7.13 -2.29
C ARG A 126 14.29 8.54 -2.89
N LEU A 127 13.56 8.78 -3.97
CA LEU A 127 13.46 10.10 -4.58
C LEU A 127 12.78 11.10 -3.63
N ARG A 128 11.67 10.71 -3.02
CA ARG A 128 10.95 11.55 -2.04
C ARG A 128 11.78 11.80 -0.79
N GLN A 129 12.52 10.81 -0.31
CA GLN A 129 13.45 10.95 0.81
C GLN A 129 14.54 11.99 0.49
N SER A 130 15.23 11.83 -0.64
CA SER A 130 16.25 12.78 -1.10
C SER A 130 15.71 14.20 -1.22
N PHE A 131 14.50 14.36 -1.79
CA PHE A 131 13.85 15.67 -1.91
C PHE A 131 13.51 16.26 -0.54
N HIS A 132 12.93 15.47 0.36
CA HIS A 132 12.59 15.90 1.71
C HIS A 132 13.83 16.38 2.49
N ASP A 133 14.94 15.64 2.39
CA ASP A 133 16.20 15.97 3.07
C ASP A 133 16.82 17.25 2.50
N ALA A 134 16.78 17.45 1.18
CA ALA A 134 17.27 18.66 0.52
C ALA A 134 16.46 19.91 0.94
N VAL A 135 15.13 19.80 1.01
CA VAL A 135 14.25 20.90 1.44
C VAL A 135 14.44 21.22 2.91
N SER A 136 14.53 20.20 3.77
CA SER A 136 14.71 20.38 5.22
C SER A 136 16.07 21.02 5.54
N SER A 137 17.11 20.65 4.79
CA SER A 137 18.45 21.23 4.94
C SER A 137 18.56 22.66 4.41
N SER A 138 17.72 23.06 3.45
CA SER A 138 17.69 24.42 2.89
C SER A 138 16.87 25.41 3.73
N ALA A 139 16.08 24.91 4.69
CA ALA A 139 15.24 25.71 5.58
C ALA A 139 15.94 26.04 6.92
N CYS A 140 17.13 25.50 7.16
CA CYS A 140 18.03 25.85 8.28
C CYS A 140 19.11 26.83 7.81
#